data_AF-A0A4S2UY32-F1
#
_entry.id   AF-A0A4S2UY32-F1
#
_cell.length_a   1.000
_cell.length_b   1.000
_cell.length_c   1.000
_cell.angle_alpha   90.00
_cell.angle_beta   90.00
_cell.angle_gamma   90.00
#
_symmetry.space_group_name_H-M   'P 1'
#
loop_
_entity.id
_entity.type
_entity.pdbx_description
1 polymer ?
#
loop_
_entity_poly.entity_id
_entity_poly.type
_entity_poly.pdbx_seq_one_letter_code
_entity_poly.pdbx_strand_id
1 'polypeptide(L)'
;MHLASGASLEPIAGDDTGGTFFLSGGEAVLYASSEGDAVLIADSVGEALEMQIRLPEWCENLTEDMDEEAMRAAVRGCDAEARAEFAPELDEQRAVLIRGLGLPERPLTELFARAESAAGRTEPDHLLLNSADLCAYRLSAPYRMSLRDVVLGPGREALKRVRAGDLAAEQEAAGDPVLRTGVLRAAQFDRRDADLPLLRRVLEAECGAGTERFEERTLAAVLVALHGHEEDVLRLRQATSGVVTDAGTAVEWARAEEARRHGRDIAAESEFTWTRLAQRQGRVEHARAALIRMLDDTGPDARRLRELSRALEDIGDHAQAARAQAPLLSLQDTASDRASEAYVLARLERRKGDLAAAGRALERARAAVGQGSPAPDADMAGWHRRGIGRLITEEHLELTLAAAGVGDADFARATMAHARRLLDTIGKESAKALSALSTRAKWAVAGR
;
A
#
# COMPACT_ATOMS: atom_id res chain seq x y z
N MET A 1 12.39 -6.41 13.76
CA MET A 1 11.44 -5.32 13.45
C MET A 1 12.05 -4.43 12.40
N HIS A 2 11.25 -3.84 11.52
CA HIS A 2 11.68 -2.83 10.54
C HIS A 2 10.49 -1.98 10.11
N LEU A 3 10.74 -0.82 9.51
CA LEU A 3 9.67 0.03 8.98
C LEU A 3 9.27 -0.41 7.57
N ALA A 4 7.98 -0.33 7.25
CA ALA A 4 7.45 -0.66 5.92
C ALA A 4 8.06 0.23 4.82
N SER A 5 8.38 1.48 5.16
CA SER A 5 9.06 2.45 4.28
C SER A 5 10.53 2.09 4.01
N GLY A 6 11.12 1.15 4.77
CA GLY A 6 12.54 0.83 4.72
C GLY A 6 13.44 1.85 5.42
N ALA A 7 12.87 2.87 6.06
CA ALA A 7 13.63 3.84 6.86
C ALA A 7 14.35 3.15 8.05
N SER A 8 15.43 3.79 8.52
CA SER A 8 16.23 3.26 9.63
C SER A 8 15.42 3.17 10.91
N LEU A 9 15.65 2.09 11.65
CA LEU A 9 15.02 1.82 12.94
C LEU A 9 16.08 1.26 13.90
N GLU A 10 16.33 1.96 15.00
CA GLU A 10 17.34 1.59 16.01
C GLU A 10 16.69 1.46 17.39
N PRO A 11 16.82 0.31 18.08
CA PRO A 11 16.32 0.18 19.45
C PRO A 11 17.19 1.01 20.41
N ILE A 12 16.54 1.84 21.24
CA ILE A 12 17.24 2.74 22.19
C ILE A 12 16.92 2.47 23.65
N ALA A 13 15.77 1.86 23.95
CA ALA A 13 15.37 1.50 25.30
C ALA A 13 14.33 0.37 25.26
N GLY A 14 14.13 -0.28 26.40
CA GLY A 14 13.01 -1.21 26.63
C GLY A 14 12.33 -0.89 27.95
N ASP A 15 11.10 -1.36 28.11
CA ASP A 15 10.38 -1.32 29.38
C ASP A 15 10.37 -2.67 30.08
N ASP A 16 9.81 -2.71 31.29
CA ASP A 16 9.70 -3.90 32.13
C ASP A 16 8.59 -4.88 31.69
N THR A 17 7.73 -4.47 30.76
CA THR A 17 6.69 -5.30 30.11
C THR A 17 7.17 -5.95 28.81
N GLY A 18 8.41 -5.67 28.39
CA GLY A 18 9.01 -6.17 27.16
C GLY A 18 8.72 -5.31 25.92
N GLY A 19 8.14 -4.12 26.09
CA GLY A 19 8.06 -3.11 25.06
C GLY A 19 9.42 -2.51 24.71
N THR A 20 9.53 -1.92 23.53
CA THR A 20 10.79 -1.37 23.00
C THR A 20 10.56 0.00 22.39
N PHE A 21 11.44 0.94 22.72
CA PHE A 21 11.52 2.26 22.10
C PHE A 21 12.56 2.24 20.99
N PHE A 22 12.21 2.83 19.85
CA PHE A 22 13.06 2.91 18.67
C PHE A 22 13.25 4.36 18.23
N LEU A 23 14.46 4.69 17.78
CA LEU A 23 14.69 5.83 16.91
C LEU A 23 14.28 5.47 15.49
N SER A 24 13.30 6.20 14.97
CA SER A 24 12.80 6.11 13.61
C SER A 24 13.32 7.28 12.79
N GLY A 25 13.99 7.00 11.67
CA GLY A 25 14.59 8.04 10.83
C GLY A 25 15.72 8.84 11.50
N GLY A 26 16.19 8.41 12.68
CA GLY A 26 17.29 9.03 13.42
C GLY A 26 16.89 10.09 14.45
N GLU A 27 15.62 10.50 14.51
CA GLU A 27 15.16 11.57 15.40
C GLU A 27 13.90 11.19 16.17
N ALA A 28 12.86 10.76 15.46
CA ALA A 28 11.55 10.50 16.03
C ALA A 28 11.55 9.21 16.87
N VAL A 29 10.74 9.17 17.94
CA VAL A 29 10.68 8.03 18.85
C VAL A 29 9.38 7.25 18.63
N LEU A 30 9.53 6.00 18.23
CA LEU A 30 8.45 5.03 18.08
C LEU A 30 8.49 4.05 19.25
N TYR A 31 7.34 3.76 19.86
CA TYR A 31 7.23 2.68 20.83
C TYR A 31 6.47 1.50 20.24
N ALA A 32 6.92 0.30 20.57
CA ALA A 32 6.27 -0.95 20.24
C ALA A 32 6.07 -1.78 21.52
N SER A 33 4.83 -2.12 21.82
CA SER A 33 4.49 -2.99 22.95
C SER A 33 4.83 -4.45 22.65
N SER A 34 5.01 -5.24 23.70
CA SER A 34 5.14 -6.70 23.59
C SER A 34 3.86 -7.36 23.05
N GLU A 35 2.70 -6.72 23.24
CA GLU A 35 1.38 -7.16 22.77
C GLU A 35 1.13 -6.91 21.28
N GLY A 36 2.05 -6.23 20.59
CA GLY A 36 1.98 -6.02 19.14
C GLY A 36 1.33 -4.71 18.71
N ASP A 37 1.29 -3.70 19.57
CA ASP A 37 0.83 -2.33 19.24
C ASP A 37 2.04 -1.41 19.04
N ALA A 38 1.99 -0.48 18.10
CA ALA A 38 3.06 0.50 17.89
C ALA A 38 2.52 1.89 17.58
N VAL A 39 3.16 2.91 18.15
CA VAL A 39 2.75 4.31 18.02
C VAL A 39 3.96 5.24 18.05
N LEU A 40 3.94 6.26 17.20
CA LEU A 40 4.90 7.35 17.27
C LEU A 40 4.57 8.22 18.48
N ILE A 41 5.57 8.42 19.33
CA ILE A 41 5.43 9.13 20.59
C ILE A 41 5.77 10.60 20.42
N ALA A 42 6.89 10.87 19.75
CA ALA A 42 7.49 12.19 19.71
C ALA A 42 8.43 12.34 18.52
N ASP A 43 8.78 13.60 18.19
CA ASP A 43 9.74 13.90 17.12
C ASP A 43 11.20 13.87 17.59
N SER A 44 11.44 13.71 18.89
CA SER A 44 12.78 13.63 19.45
C SER A 44 12.83 12.83 20.75
N VAL A 45 14.02 12.36 21.10
CA VAL A 45 14.27 11.71 22.41
C VAL A 45 13.94 12.64 23.58
N GLY A 46 14.26 13.93 23.47
CA GLY A 46 13.97 14.89 24.54
C GLY A 46 12.47 15.06 24.79
N GLU A 47 11.69 15.16 23.71
CA GLU A 47 10.23 15.23 23.81
C GLU A 47 9.62 13.91 24.29
N ALA A 48 10.13 12.75 23.84
CA ALA A 48 9.69 11.45 24.34
C ALA A 48 9.96 11.29 25.85
N LEU A 49 11.12 11.75 26.34
CA LEU A 49 11.45 11.74 27.76
C LEU A 49 10.54 12.69 28.56
N GLU A 50 10.26 13.88 28.03
CA GLU A 50 9.30 14.79 28.68
C GLU A 50 7.92 14.14 28.79
N MET A 51 7.43 13.52 27.72
CA MET A 51 6.17 12.78 27.71
C MET A 51 6.19 11.64 28.73
N GLN A 52 7.19 10.75 28.71
CA GLN A 52 7.26 9.62 29.63
C GLN A 52 7.34 10.04 31.11
N ILE A 53 8.00 11.16 31.40
CA ILE A 53 8.15 11.68 32.77
C ILE A 53 6.86 12.36 33.25
N ARG A 54 6.10 13.00 32.36
CA ARG A 54 5.00 13.91 32.76
C ARG A 54 3.61 13.43 32.39
N LEU A 55 3.51 12.42 31.53
CA LEU A 55 2.30 11.78 31.03
C LEU A 55 2.41 10.24 31.22
N PRO A 56 2.29 9.75 32.46
CA PRO A 56 2.35 8.31 32.75
C PRO A 56 1.22 7.54 32.07
N GLU A 57 1.46 6.24 31.83
CA GLU A 57 0.47 5.28 31.29
C GLU A 57 -0.18 5.71 29.96
N TRP A 58 0.51 6.49 29.14
CA TRP A 58 0.00 6.89 27.81
C TRP A 58 -1.38 7.56 27.84
N CYS A 59 -1.76 8.17 28.97
CA CYS A 59 -2.94 9.02 29.03
C CYS A 59 -4.26 8.31 28.69
N GLU A 60 -4.44 7.03 29.04
CA GLU A 60 -5.68 6.28 28.72
C GLU A 60 -6.97 6.99 29.16
N ASN A 61 -6.87 7.90 30.14
CA ASN A 61 -7.97 8.68 30.70
C ASN A 61 -7.92 10.18 30.37
N LEU A 62 -7.00 10.65 29.52
CA LEU A 62 -6.96 12.07 29.12
C LEU A 62 -7.75 12.30 27.84
N THR A 63 -8.38 13.46 27.75
CA THR A 63 -9.13 13.88 26.57
C THR A 63 -8.78 15.33 26.21
N GLU A 64 -8.95 15.67 24.93
CA GLU A 64 -8.58 17.00 24.38
C GLU A 64 -9.37 18.17 25.01
N ASP A 65 -10.55 17.90 25.56
CA ASP A 65 -11.42 18.90 26.19
C ASP A 65 -11.06 19.21 27.65
N MET A 66 -10.12 18.47 28.23
CA MET A 66 -9.66 18.71 29.61
C MET A 66 -8.83 19.99 29.67
N ASP A 67 -9.11 20.81 30.68
CA ASP A 67 -8.21 21.90 31.03
C ASP A 67 -6.97 21.40 31.79
N GLU A 68 -6.03 22.32 32.00
CA GLU A 68 -4.76 22.02 32.65
C GLU A 68 -4.91 21.51 34.09
N GLU A 69 -5.96 21.93 34.83
CA GLU A 69 -6.21 21.47 36.19
C GLU A 69 -6.75 20.04 36.19
N ALA A 70 -7.71 19.75 35.30
CA ALA A 70 -8.24 18.42 35.09
C ALA A 70 -7.16 17.43 34.63
N MET A 71 -6.29 17.82 33.68
CA MET A 71 -5.18 16.98 33.25
C MET A 71 -4.20 16.69 34.38
N ARG A 72 -3.86 17.71 35.20
CA ARG A 72 -3.02 17.50 36.39
C ARG A 72 -3.65 16.53 37.38
N ALA A 73 -4.96 16.64 37.62
CA ALA A 73 -5.67 15.75 38.52
C ALA A 73 -5.67 14.30 38.00
N ALA A 74 -5.89 14.10 36.70
CA ALA A 74 -5.86 12.77 36.08
C ALA A 74 -4.45 12.14 36.12
N VAL A 75 -3.41 12.89 35.74
CA VAL A 75 -2.01 12.41 35.85
C VAL A 75 -1.65 12.04 37.29
N ARG A 76 -2.04 12.87 38.27
CA ARG A 76 -1.84 12.54 39.69
C ARG A 76 -2.57 11.27 40.10
N GLY A 77 -3.76 11.03 39.54
CA GLY A 77 -4.57 9.83 39.74
C GLY A 77 -3.87 8.58 39.23
N CYS A 78 -3.37 8.58 37.99
CA CYS A 78 -2.60 7.45 37.41
C CYS A 78 -1.39 7.09 38.26
N ASP A 79 -0.65 8.08 38.75
CA ASP A 79 0.51 7.87 39.61
C ASP A 79 0.18 7.43 41.06
N ALA A 80 -1.09 7.41 41.47
CA ALA A 80 -1.45 7.23 42.88
C ALA A 80 -0.98 5.88 43.45
N GLU A 81 -1.12 4.80 42.66
CA GLU A 81 -0.63 3.46 43.02
C GLU A 81 0.89 3.45 43.10
N ALA A 82 1.58 4.01 42.10
CA ALA A 82 3.03 4.12 42.08
C ALA A 82 3.58 4.85 43.32
N ARG A 83 2.97 5.99 43.68
CA ARG A 83 3.35 6.74 44.89
C ARG A 83 3.13 5.96 46.18
N ALA A 84 2.07 5.15 46.23
CA ALA A 84 1.73 4.38 47.43
C ALA A 84 2.62 3.15 47.61
N GLU A 85 2.99 2.48 46.52
CA GLU A 85 3.56 1.13 46.60
C GLU A 85 5.08 1.08 46.38
N PHE A 86 5.63 1.85 45.45
CA PHE A 86 7.03 1.66 45.03
C PHE A 86 7.84 2.95 44.78
N ALA A 87 7.20 4.12 44.66
CA ALA A 87 7.87 5.38 44.37
C ALA A 87 7.28 6.57 45.18
N PRO A 88 7.42 6.59 46.52
CA PRO A 88 6.91 7.70 47.34
C PRO A 88 7.54 9.06 47.02
N GLU A 89 8.75 9.05 46.43
CA GLU A 89 9.53 10.23 46.04
C GLU A 89 9.38 10.57 44.54
N LEU A 90 8.39 10.00 43.84
CA LEU A 90 8.22 10.11 42.39
C LEU A 90 8.28 11.55 41.88
N ASP A 91 7.57 12.47 42.55
CA ASP A 91 7.51 13.87 42.12
C ASP A 91 8.87 14.58 42.27
N GLU A 92 9.62 14.29 43.33
CA GLU A 92 10.98 14.82 43.53
C GLU A 92 11.95 14.25 42.48
N GLN A 93 11.87 12.95 42.22
CA GLN A 93 12.70 12.27 41.22
C GLN A 93 12.43 12.80 39.80
N ARG A 94 11.16 13.00 39.43
CA ARG A 94 10.78 13.62 38.14
C ARG A 94 11.30 15.06 38.04
N ALA A 95 11.17 15.85 39.11
CA ALA A 95 11.69 17.22 39.12
C ALA A 95 13.23 17.27 38.98
N VAL A 96 13.94 16.30 39.56
CA VAL A 96 15.39 16.13 39.37
C VAL A 96 15.71 15.76 37.92
N LEU A 97 14.98 14.82 37.31
CA LEU A 97 15.18 14.41 35.92
C LEU A 97 14.93 15.57 34.95
N ILE A 98 13.81 16.28 35.08
CA ILE A 98 13.46 17.43 34.24
C ILE A 98 14.58 18.47 34.27
N ARG A 99 15.02 18.87 35.48
CA ARG A 99 16.10 19.85 35.63
C ARG A 99 17.45 19.33 35.12
N GLY A 100 17.79 18.08 35.45
CA GLY A 100 19.09 17.48 35.11
C GLY A 100 19.28 17.26 33.62
N LEU A 101 18.19 16.95 32.90
CA LEU A 101 18.18 16.76 31.45
C LEU A 101 17.88 18.06 30.68
N GLY A 102 17.56 19.14 31.38
CA GLY A 102 17.19 20.42 30.76
C GLY A 102 15.90 20.33 29.94
N LEU A 103 14.96 19.47 30.34
CA LEU A 103 13.68 19.30 29.66
C LEU A 103 12.80 20.53 29.91
N PRO A 104 12.01 20.97 28.92
CA PRO A 104 11.08 22.07 29.12
C PRO A 104 9.93 21.64 30.05
N GLU A 105 9.35 22.62 30.74
CA GLU A 105 8.17 22.43 31.59
C GLU A 105 6.92 22.96 30.88
N ARG A 106 6.53 22.32 29.77
CA ARG A 106 5.33 22.72 29.01
C ARG A 106 4.03 22.52 29.81
N PRO A 107 2.95 23.26 29.52
CA PRO A 107 1.62 22.88 29.99
C PRO A 107 1.28 21.44 29.59
N LEU A 108 0.57 20.69 30.45
CA LEU A 108 0.17 19.32 30.14
C LEU A 108 -0.76 19.28 28.92
N THR A 109 -1.61 20.29 28.73
CA THR A 109 -2.46 20.40 27.53
C THR A 109 -1.63 20.50 26.25
N GLU A 110 -0.50 21.23 26.28
CA GLU A 110 0.40 21.30 25.12
C GLU A 110 1.11 19.97 24.89
N LEU A 111 1.58 19.33 25.96
CA LEU A 111 2.31 18.06 25.88
C LEU A 111 1.41 16.92 25.38
N PHE A 112 0.15 16.88 25.83
CA PHE A 112 -0.86 15.92 25.35
C PHE A 112 -1.19 16.15 23.88
N ALA A 113 -1.44 17.41 23.47
CA ALA A 113 -1.70 17.73 22.05
C ALA A 113 -0.53 17.34 21.13
N ARG A 114 0.72 17.45 21.61
CA ARG A 114 1.90 16.97 20.88
C ARG A 114 1.93 15.44 20.76
N ALA A 115 1.58 14.72 21.82
CA ALA A 115 1.52 13.26 21.81
C ALA A 115 0.43 12.76 20.83
N GLU A 116 -0.77 13.34 20.88
CA GLU A 116 -1.85 13.05 19.92
C GLU A 116 -1.41 13.36 18.48
N SER A 117 -0.74 14.50 18.27
CA SER A 117 -0.22 14.89 16.96
C SER A 117 0.90 13.95 16.47
N ALA A 118 1.72 13.38 17.35
CA ALA A 118 2.73 12.39 16.98
C ALA A 118 2.06 11.05 16.66
N ALA A 119 1.13 10.60 17.50
CA ALA A 119 0.38 9.36 17.30
C ALA A 119 -0.37 9.36 15.96
N GLY A 120 -1.03 10.48 15.62
CA GLY A 120 -1.71 10.67 14.33
C GLY A 120 -0.80 10.68 13.10
N ARG A 121 0.53 10.81 13.27
CA ARG A 121 1.54 10.72 12.20
C ARG A 121 2.23 9.36 12.14
N THR A 122 1.86 8.40 12.99
CA THR A 122 2.46 7.06 12.98
C THR A 122 2.39 6.42 11.60
N GLU A 123 1.23 6.49 10.95
CA GLU A 123 1.06 6.03 9.58
C GLU A 123 1.05 7.21 8.61
N PRO A 124 1.66 7.07 7.42
CA PRO A 124 2.22 5.82 6.88
C PRO A 124 3.70 5.56 7.20
N ASP A 125 4.46 6.58 7.60
CA ASP A 125 5.92 6.56 7.52
C ASP A 125 6.60 5.71 8.61
N HIS A 126 5.92 5.53 9.75
CA HIS A 126 6.41 4.78 10.91
C HIS A 126 5.67 3.44 11.10
N LEU A 127 5.05 2.90 10.03
CA LEU A 127 4.40 1.59 10.08
C LEU A 127 5.43 0.48 10.39
N LEU A 128 5.36 -0.04 11.62
CA LEU A 128 6.27 -1.06 12.12
C LEU A 128 5.83 -2.47 11.70
N LEU A 129 6.77 -3.22 11.12
CA LEU A 129 6.58 -4.60 10.70
C LEU A 129 7.42 -5.56 11.53
N ASN A 130 6.82 -6.70 11.87
CA ASN A 130 7.56 -7.84 12.37
C ASN A 130 8.39 -8.45 11.24
N SER A 131 9.70 -8.61 11.48
CA SER A 131 10.63 -9.07 10.43
C SER A 131 10.42 -10.54 10.03
N ALA A 132 9.78 -11.34 10.87
CA ALA A 132 9.60 -12.78 10.64
C ALA A 132 8.37 -13.06 9.76
N ASP A 133 7.23 -12.45 10.07
CA ASP A 133 5.95 -12.68 9.39
C ASP A 133 5.48 -11.51 8.50
N LEU A 134 6.16 -10.36 8.59
CA LEU A 134 5.84 -9.10 7.91
C LEU A 134 4.45 -8.54 8.25
N CYS A 135 3.86 -8.97 9.36
CA CYS A 135 2.63 -8.39 9.90
C CYS A 135 2.91 -7.01 10.48
N ALA A 136 1.97 -6.08 10.31
CA ALA A 136 2.08 -4.78 10.92
C ALA A 136 1.66 -4.83 12.40
N TYR A 137 2.42 -4.12 13.24
CA TYR A 137 1.99 -3.79 14.59
C TYR A 137 0.70 -2.99 14.53
N ARG A 138 -0.23 -3.24 15.44
CA ARG A 138 -1.51 -2.56 15.51
C ARG A 138 -1.31 -1.08 15.88
N LEU A 139 -2.09 -0.22 15.23
CA LEU A 139 -2.26 1.18 15.60
C LEU A 139 -3.69 1.40 16.07
N SER A 140 -3.91 2.20 17.11
CA SER A 140 -5.25 2.52 17.60
C SER A 140 -6.10 3.16 16.50
N ALA A 141 -7.38 2.78 16.43
CA ALA A 141 -8.29 3.19 15.35
C ALA A 141 -8.40 4.71 15.13
N PRO A 142 -8.40 5.58 16.17
CA PRO A 142 -8.46 7.03 15.98
C PRO A 142 -7.26 7.60 15.19
N TYR A 143 -6.09 6.96 15.26
CA TYR A 143 -4.88 7.40 14.57
C TYR A 143 -4.73 6.82 13.16
N ARG A 144 -5.62 5.91 12.74
CA ARG A 144 -5.57 5.36 11.39
C ARG A 144 -6.18 6.34 10.40
N MET A 145 -5.38 6.80 9.46
CA MET A 145 -5.88 7.65 8.39
C MET A 145 -6.67 6.83 7.37
N SER A 146 -7.89 7.28 7.05
CA SER A 146 -8.63 6.70 5.93
C SER A 146 -7.93 7.05 4.61
N LEU A 147 -7.42 6.04 3.89
CA LEU A 147 -6.77 6.24 2.59
C LEU A 147 -7.68 7.01 1.61
N ARG A 148 -8.99 6.74 1.67
CA ARG A 148 -10.00 7.47 0.90
C ARG A 148 -9.96 8.97 1.18
N ASP A 149 -9.96 9.37 2.45
CA ASP A 149 -9.97 10.79 2.81
C ASP A 149 -8.64 11.47 2.48
N VAL A 150 -7.51 10.74 2.59
CA VAL A 150 -6.20 11.19 2.09
C VAL A 150 -6.23 11.46 0.58
N VAL A 151 -6.81 10.54 -0.20
CA VAL A 151 -6.89 10.63 -1.66
C VAL A 151 -7.85 11.72 -2.13
N LEU A 152 -8.99 11.89 -1.45
CA LEU A 152 -10.03 12.85 -1.84
C LEU A 152 -9.78 14.26 -1.32
N GLY A 153 -9.01 14.43 -0.24
CA GLY A 153 -8.77 15.73 0.41
C GLY A 153 -8.40 16.85 -0.57
N PRO A 154 -7.34 16.71 -1.39
CA PRO A 154 -6.94 17.74 -2.35
C PRO A 154 -8.05 18.09 -3.35
N GLY A 155 -8.77 17.08 -3.85
CA GLY A 155 -9.89 17.27 -4.78
C GLY A 155 -11.08 17.97 -4.15
N ARG A 156 -11.42 17.65 -2.89
CA ARG A 156 -12.48 18.31 -2.13
C ARG A 156 -12.16 19.78 -1.88
N GLU A 157 -10.93 20.10 -1.49
CA GLU A 157 -10.51 21.49 -1.27
C GLU A 157 -10.48 22.30 -2.56
N ALA A 158 -9.97 21.74 -3.66
CA ALA A 158 -10.03 22.41 -4.97
C ALA A 158 -11.48 22.64 -5.42
N LEU A 159 -12.34 21.64 -5.33
CA LEU A 159 -13.76 21.76 -5.69
C LEU A 159 -14.47 22.82 -4.83
N LYS A 160 -14.16 22.89 -3.54
CA LYS A 160 -14.68 23.92 -2.63
C LYS A 160 -14.26 25.33 -3.06
N ARG A 161 -12.99 25.52 -3.45
CA ARG A 161 -12.49 26.81 -3.98
C ARG A 161 -13.18 27.19 -5.29
N VAL A 162 -13.32 26.25 -6.23
CA VAL A 162 -14.05 26.49 -7.49
C VAL A 162 -15.48 26.94 -7.23
N ARG A 163 -16.18 26.28 -6.31
CA ARG A 163 -17.56 26.66 -5.91
C ARG A 163 -17.64 28.01 -5.21
N ALA A 164 -16.54 28.47 -4.60
CA ALA A 164 -16.42 29.81 -4.05
C ALA A 164 -16.09 30.88 -5.11
N GLY A 165 -15.97 30.51 -6.38
CA GLY A 165 -15.69 31.42 -7.49
C GLY A 165 -14.21 31.65 -7.79
N ASP A 166 -13.31 30.81 -7.25
CA ASP A 166 -11.88 30.89 -7.54
C ASP A 166 -11.57 30.36 -8.95
N LEU A 167 -11.37 31.28 -9.90
CA LEU A 167 -11.02 30.95 -11.28
C LEU A 167 -9.64 30.30 -11.42
N ALA A 168 -8.71 30.58 -10.51
CA ALA A 168 -7.39 29.95 -10.52
C ALA A 168 -7.50 28.48 -10.09
N ALA A 169 -8.31 28.18 -9.07
CA ALA A 169 -8.65 26.80 -8.69
C ALA A 169 -9.29 26.04 -9.85
N GLU A 170 -10.13 26.69 -10.65
CA GLU A 170 -10.81 26.06 -11.78
C GLU A 170 -9.81 25.68 -12.90
N GLN A 171 -8.86 26.57 -13.18
CA GLN A 171 -7.78 26.30 -14.15
C GLN A 171 -6.84 25.20 -13.66
N GLU A 172 -6.47 25.24 -12.37
CA GLU A 172 -5.64 24.23 -11.73
C GLU A 172 -6.31 22.84 -11.77
N ALA A 173 -7.59 22.76 -11.39
CA ALA A 173 -8.38 21.53 -11.39
C ALA A 173 -8.52 20.91 -12.78
N ALA A 174 -8.59 21.71 -13.85
CA ALA A 174 -8.65 21.19 -15.22
C ALA A 174 -7.25 20.87 -15.80
N GLY A 175 -6.24 21.65 -15.40
CA GLY A 175 -4.88 21.60 -15.95
C GLY A 175 -3.99 20.51 -15.36
N ASP A 176 -4.11 20.21 -14.06
CA ASP A 176 -3.32 19.17 -13.39
C ASP A 176 -4.05 17.81 -13.45
N PRO A 177 -3.50 16.79 -14.16
CA PRO A 177 -4.12 15.48 -14.27
C PRO A 177 -4.34 14.76 -12.93
N VAL A 178 -3.51 15.03 -11.92
CA VAL A 178 -3.61 14.41 -10.60
C VAL A 178 -4.75 15.03 -9.81
N LEU A 179 -4.78 16.37 -9.75
CA LEU A 179 -5.85 17.10 -9.08
C LEU A 179 -7.21 16.87 -9.76
N ARG A 180 -7.22 16.82 -11.10
CA ARG A 180 -8.43 16.61 -11.91
C ARG A 180 -9.15 15.31 -11.56
N THR A 181 -8.41 14.21 -11.40
CA THR A 181 -8.97 12.94 -10.92
C THR A 181 -9.59 13.08 -9.54
N GLY A 182 -8.90 13.78 -8.62
CA GLY A 182 -9.41 14.04 -7.27
C GLY A 182 -10.70 14.87 -7.28
N VAL A 183 -10.76 15.91 -8.11
CA VAL A 183 -11.94 16.77 -8.27
C VAL A 183 -13.11 16.00 -8.87
N LEU A 184 -12.90 15.17 -9.90
CA LEU A 184 -13.94 14.32 -10.49
C LEU A 184 -14.52 13.35 -9.45
N ARG A 185 -13.65 12.70 -8.67
CA ARG A 185 -14.08 11.79 -7.61
C ARG A 185 -14.79 12.55 -6.49
N ALA A 186 -14.33 13.73 -6.08
CA ALA A 186 -15.03 14.55 -5.11
C ALA A 186 -16.43 14.96 -5.61
N ALA A 187 -16.54 15.41 -6.86
CA ALA A 187 -17.81 15.77 -7.50
C ALA A 187 -18.73 14.55 -7.69
N GLN A 188 -18.19 13.35 -7.93
CA GLN A 188 -18.97 12.10 -8.00
C GLN A 188 -19.80 11.87 -6.73
N PHE A 189 -19.21 12.11 -5.55
CA PHE A 189 -19.82 11.83 -4.25
C PHE A 189 -20.57 13.04 -3.65
N ASP A 190 -20.10 14.27 -3.89
CA ASP A 190 -20.77 15.52 -3.49
C ASP A 190 -21.24 16.27 -4.74
N ARG A 191 -22.30 15.79 -5.38
CA ARG A 191 -22.80 16.34 -6.65
C ARG A 191 -23.56 17.63 -6.47
N ARG A 192 -23.29 18.61 -7.33
CA ARG A 192 -24.09 19.83 -7.43
C ARG A 192 -24.27 20.23 -8.89
N ASP A 193 -25.47 20.70 -9.23
CA ASP A 193 -25.76 21.16 -10.60
C ASP A 193 -24.87 22.33 -11.05
N ALA A 194 -24.44 23.15 -10.08
CA ALA A 194 -23.52 24.25 -10.31
C ALA A 194 -22.11 23.81 -10.78
N ASP A 195 -21.75 22.52 -10.64
CA ASP A 195 -20.44 22.01 -11.05
C ASP A 195 -20.36 21.75 -12.58
N LEU A 196 -21.48 21.77 -13.31
CA LEU A 196 -21.53 21.43 -14.73
C LEU A 196 -20.51 22.20 -15.61
N PRO A 197 -20.30 23.53 -15.46
CA PRO A 197 -19.27 24.24 -16.23
C PRO A 197 -17.85 23.68 -16.01
N LEU A 198 -17.51 23.35 -14.76
CA LEU A 198 -16.23 22.73 -14.40
C LEU A 198 -16.15 21.32 -15.02
N LEU A 199 -17.19 20.50 -14.88
CA LEU A 199 -17.23 19.13 -15.40
C LEU A 199 -17.03 19.08 -16.92
N ARG A 200 -17.60 20.04 -17.66
CA ARG A 200 -17.37 20.20 -19.10
C ARG A 200 -15.91 20.47 -19.44
N ARG A 201 -15.27 21.40 -18.73
CA ARG A 201 -13.83 21.72 -18.93
C ARG A 201 -12.93 20.54 -18.59
N VAL A 202 -13.24 19.84 -17.50
CA VAL A 202 -12.50 18.64 -17.10
C VAL A 202 -12.64 17.53 -18.15
N LEU A 203 -13.85 17.31 -18.68
CA LEU A 203 -14.08 16.34 -19.76
C LEU A 203 -13.28 16.68 -21.03
N GLU A 204 -13.24 17.96 -21.42
CA GLU A 204 -12.43 18.43 -22.53
C GLU A 204 -10.94 18.16 -22.32
N ALA A 205 -10.44 18.44 -21.11
CA ALA A 205 -9.05 18.19 -20.75
C ALA A 205 -8.70 16.69 -20.77
N GLU A 206 -9.60 15.81 -20.30
CA GLU A 206 -9.44 14.35 -20.40
C GLU A 206 -9.46 13.85 -21.85
N CYS A 207 -10.29 14.44 -22.72
CA CYS A 207 -10.29 14.12 -24.15
C CYS A 207 -9.03 14.59 -24.88
N GLY A 208 -8.47 15.73 -24.49
CA GLY A 208 -7.26 16.32 -25.11
C GLY A 208 -5.95 15.68 -24.67
N ALA A 209 -5.89 15.06 -23.49
CA ALA A 209 -4.65 14.52 -22.92
C ALA A 209 -4.05 13.33 -23.69
N GLY A 210 -4.79 12.67 -24.60
CA GLY A 210 -4.29 11.57 -25.43
C GLY A 210 -3.83 10.31 -24.66
N THR A 211 -3.94 10.31 -23.33
CA THR A 211 -3.51 9.21 -22.47
C THR A 211 -4.57 8.11 -22.39
N GLU A 212 -4.13 6.87 -22.19
CA GLU A 212 -4.95 5.66 -21.97
C GLU A 212 -5.81 5.67 -20.68
N ARG A 213 -6.24 6.83 -20.19
CA ARG A 213 -7.06 6.99 -18.98
C ARG A 213 -8.55 6.93 -19.30
N PHE A 214 -9.01 5.74 -19.66
CA PHE A 214 -10.41 5.49 -19.99
C PHE A 214 -11.34 5.75 -18.79
N GLU A 215 -10.91 5.45 -17.55
CA GLU A 215 -11.76 5.53 -16.36
C GLU A 215 -12.14 6.97 -15.99
N GLU A 216 -11.18 7.89 -15.89
CA GLU A 216 -11.45 9.30 -15.55
C GLU A 216 -12.27 10.01 -16.63
N ARG A 217 -11.93 9.78 -17.91
CA ARG A 217 -12.71 10.29 -19.04
C ARG A 217 -14.14 9.77 -19.02
N THR A 218 -14.33 8.48 -18.72
CA THR A 218 -15.67 7.88 -18.60
C THR A 218 -16.43 8.49 -17.44
N LEU A 219 -15.81 8.65 -16.27
CA LEU A 219 -16.43 9.29 -15.11
C LEU A 219 -16.85 10.74 -15.43
N ALA A 220 -15.98 11.54 -16.04
CA ALA A 220 -16.31 12.90 -16.45
C ALA A 220 -17.48 12.94 -17.44
N ALA A 221 -17.49 12.04 -18.41
CA ALA A 221 -18.59 11.91 -19.37
C ALA A 221 -19.90 11.50 -18.70
N VAL A 222 -19.87 10.56 -17.75
CA VAL A 222 -21.04 10.18 -16.94
C VAL A 222 -21.58 11.40 -16.19
N LEU A 223 -20.72 12.13 -15.48
CA LEU A 223 -21.15 13.28 -14.69
C LEU A 223 -21.78 14.38 -15.55
N VAL A 224 -21.23 14.67 -16.73
CA VAL A 224 -21.83 15.64 -17.69
C VAL A 224 -23.13 15.11 -18.27
N ALA A 225 -23.17 13.85 -18.71
CA ALA A 225 -24.31 13.24 -19.38
C ALA A 225 -25.57 13.17 -18.50
N LEU A 226 -25.42 13.08 -17.18
CA LEU A 226 -26.54 13.08 -16.24
C LEU A 226 -27.38 14.35 -16.25
N HIS A 227 -26.84 15.47 -16.75
CA HIS A 227 -27.59 16.72 -16.90
C HIS A 227 -28.50 16.72 -18.13
N GLY A 228 -28.26 15.84 -19.12
CA GLY A 228 -29.14 15.66 -20.27
C GLY A 228 -29.27 16.88 -21.19
N HIS A 229 -28.26 17.74 -21.26
CA HIS A 229 -28.28 18.92 -22.13
C HIS A 229 -27.86 18.57 -23.57
N GLU A 230 -28.66 19.00 -24.55
CA GLU A 230 -28.38 18.78 -25.98
C GLU A 230 -27.03 19.35 -26.43
N GLU A 231 -26.58 20.47 -25.83
CA GLU A 231 -25.30 21.10 -26.15
C GLU A 231 -24.08 20.23 -25.79
N ASP A 232 -24.25 19.22 -24.93
CA ASP A 232 -23.18 18.32 -24.53
C ASP A 232 -23.04 17.08 -25.43
N VAL A 233 -24.03 16.79 -26.28
CA VAL A 233 -24.10 15.55 -27.07
C VAL A 233 -22.87 15.34 -27.95
N LEU A 234 -22.38 16.38 -28.61
CA LEU A 234 -21.19 16.27 -29.47
C LEU A 234 -19.93 15.91 -28.66
N ARG A 235 -19.75 16.55 -27.51
CA ARG A 235 -18.63 16.32 -26.60
C ARG A 235 -18.69 14.91 -26.00
N LEU A 236 -19.88 14.49 -25.57
CA LEU A 236 -20.12 13.15 -25.03
C LEU A 236 -19.88 12.07 -26.08
N ARG A 237 -20.38 12.25 -27.30
CA ARG A 237 -20.15 11.32 -28.41
C ARG A 237 -18.66 11.10 -28.66
N GLN A 238 -17.85 12.16 -28.61
CA GLN A 238 -16.39 12.05 -28.73
C GLN A 238 -15.77 11.30 -27.55
N ALA A 239 -16.16 11.64 -26.31
CA ALA A 239 -15.62 11.02 -25.10
C ALA A 239 -15.96 9.53 -24.96
N THR A 240 -17.13 9.12 -25.47
CA THR A 240 -17.64 7.75 -25.38
C THR A 240 -17.42 6.94 -26.67
N SER A 241 -16.56 7.40 -27.58
CA SER A 241 -16.30 6.71 -28.86
C SER A 241 -17.57 6.38 -29.67
N GLY A 242 -18.56 7.27 -29.66
CA GLY A 242 -19.80 7.13 -30.44
C GLY A 242 -20.97 6.45 -29.74
N VAL A 243 -20.80 5.95 -28.51
CA VAL A 243 -21.89 5.30 -27.75
C VAL A 243 -23.08 6.24 -27.50
N VAL A 244 -22.80 7.49 -27.12
CA VAL A 244 -23.84 8.51 -26.92
C VAL A 244 -24.18 9.19 -28.25
N THR A 245 -25.46 9.16 -28.64
CA THR A 245 -25.93 9.71 -29.92
C THR A 245 -26.80 10.95 -29.78
N ASP A 246 -27.49 11.12 -28.66
CA ASP A 246 -28.47 12.18 -28.38
C ASP A 246 -28.59 12.39 -26.86
N ALA A 247 -29.32 13.41 -26.43
CA ALA A 247 -29.43 13.75 -25.02
C ALA A 247 -30.18 12.68 -24.19
N GLY A 248 -31.16 11.99 -24.79
CA GLY A 248 -31.90 10.91 -24.12
C GLY A 248 -31.00 9.70 -23.86
N THR A 249 -30.29 9.25 -24.90
CA THR A 249 -29.33 8.15 -24.79
C THR A 249 -28.16 8.49 -23.87
N ALA A 250 -27.75 9.76 -23.77
CA ALA A 250 -26.73 10.22 -22.84
C ALA A 250 -27.09 9.91 -21.38
N VAL A 251 -28.30 10.30 -20.95
CA VAL A 251 -28.75 10.10 -19.56
C VAL A 251 -28.93 8.62 -19.24
N GLU A 252 -29.48 7.83 -20.17
CA GLU A 252 -29.65 6.38 -20.00
C GLU A 252 -28.30 5.67 -19.87
N TRP A 253 -27.36 5.97 -20.76
CA TRP A 253 -26.00 5.45 -20.68
C TRP A 253 -25.31 5.83 -19.37
N ALA A 254 -25.43 7.08 -18.95
CA ALA A 254 -24.81 7.56 -17.72
C ALA A 254 -25.37 6.85 -16.48
N ARG A 255 -26.69 6.65 -16.40
CA ARG A 255 -27.33 5.88 -15.31
C ARG A 255 -26.89 4.42 -15.29
N ALA A 256 -26.72 3.80 -16.46
CA ALA A 256 -26.21 2.44 -16.54
C ALA A 256 -24.75 2.34 -16.06
N GLU A 257 -23.90 3.31 -16.40
CA GLU A 257 -22.53 3.38 -15.92
C GLU A 257 -22.43 3.71 -14.42
N GLU A 258 -23.29 4.58 -13.89
CA GLU A 258 -23.41 4.81 -12.45
C GLU A 258 -23.73 3.53 -11.70
N ALA A 259 -24.74 2.78 -12.15
CA ALA A 259 -25.16 1.53 -11.51
C ALA A 259 -24.06 0.47 -11.52
N ARG A 260 -23.14 0.53 -12.50
CA ARG A 260 -22.11 -0.48 -12.74
C ARG A 260 -20.76 -0.16 -12.11
N ARG A 261 -20.36 1.12 -12.10
CA ARG A 261 -18.98 1.55 -11.76
C ARG A 261 -18.87 2.87 -11.03
N HIS A 262 -19.81 3.80 -11.23
CA HIS A 262 -19.66 5.19 -10.79
C HIS A 262 -20.78 5.66 -9.87
N GLY A 263 -21.21 4.79 -8.97
CA GLY A 263 -22.25 5.07 -7.98
C GLY A 263 -21.88 6.22 -7.04
N ARG A 264 -22.88 6.72 -6.31
CA ARG A 264 -22.70 7.80 -5.31
C ARG A 264 -22.30 7.30 -3.93
N ASP A 265 -22.47 6.00 -3.68
CA ASP A 265 -22.09 5.42 -2.41
C ASP A 265 -20.57 5.25 -2.33
N ILE A 266 -19.96 6.12 -1.53
CA ILE A 266 -18.52 6.12 -1.32
C ILE A 266 -18.05 4.86 -0.57
N ALA A 267 -18.91 4.23 0.23
CA ALA A 267 -18.58 3.01 0.98
C ALA A 267 -18.62 1.76 0.08
N ALA A 268 -19.31 1.83 -1.06
CA ALA A 268 -19.34 0.75 -2.05
C ALA A 268 -18.10 0.75 -2.98
N GLU A 269 -17.28 1.80 -2.96
CA GLU A 269 -16.07 1.87 -3.77
C GLU A 269 -15.00 0.91 -3.24
N SER A 270 -14.33 0.20 -4.15
CA SER A 270 -13.30 -0.76 -3.79
C SER A 270 -12.12 -0.07 -3.10
N GLU A 271 -11.60 -0.69 -2.03
CA GLU A 271 -10.38 -0.23 -1.37
C GLU A 271 -9.20 -0.13 -2.36
N PHE A 272 -9.14 -1.02 -3.34
CA PHE A 272 -8.12 -1.01 -4.42
C PHE A 272 -8.26 0.17 -5.39
N THR A 273 -9.44 0.81 -5.46
CA THR A 273 -9.57 2.08 -6.20
C THR A 273 -8.79 3.17 -5.48
N TRP A 274 -8.89 3.24 -4.15
CA TRP A 274 -8.17 4.24 -3.36
C TRP A 274 -6.66 4.03 -3.40
N THR A 275 -6.17 2.79 -3.40
CA THR A 275 -4.73 2.50 -3.50
C THR A 275 -4.15 2.91 -4.86
N ARG A 276 -4.84 2.60 -5.97
CA ARG A 276 -4.44 3.04 -7.32
C ARG A 276 -4.43 4.57 -7.45
N LEU A 277 -5.44 5.24 -6.89
CA LEU A 277 -5.50 6.70 -6.88
C LEU A 277 -4.37 7.32 -6.03
N ALA A 278 -4.11 6.78 -4.84
CA ALA A 278 -3.00 7.21 -4.00
C ALA A 278 -1.65 7.07 -4.72
N GLN A 279 -1.41 5.95 -5.39
CA GLN A 279 -0.20 5.75 -6.20
C GLN A 279 -0.07 6.81 -7.31
N ARG A 280 -1.15 7.09 -8.06
CA ARG A 280 -1.17 8.12 -9.11
C ARG A 280 -0.91 9.53 -8.56
N GLN A 281 -1.27 9.78 -7.30
CA GLN A 281 -0.99 11.03 -6.59
C GLN A 281 0.42 11.07 -5.96
N GLY A 282 1.25 10.05 -6.16
CA GLY A 282 2.57 9.95 -5.53
C GLY A 282 2.53 9.60 -4.03
N ARG A 283 1.37 9.22 -3.49
CA ARG A 283 1.16 8.86 -2.08
C ARG A 283 1.40 7.37 -1.84
N VAL A 284 2.57 6.88 -2.28
CA VAL A 284 2.88 5.44 -2.30
C VAL A 284 2.88 4.84 -0.89
N GLU A 285 3.43 5.54 0.10
CA GLU A 285 3.49 5.00 1.47
C GLU A 285 2.11 4.90 2.13
N HIS A 286 1.17 5.80 1.81
CA HIS A 286 -0.22 5.67 2.23
C HIS A 286 -0.89 4.44 1.58
N ALA A 287 -0.64 4.21 0.29
CA ALA A 287 -1.13 3.02 -0.40
C ALA A 287 -0.52 1.74 0.20
N ARG A 288 0.79 1.75 0.51
CA ARG A 288 1.50 0.64 1.15
C ARG A 288 0.90 0.30 2.50
N ALA A 289 0.74 1.29 3.38
CA ALA A 289 0.17 1.08 4.70
C ALA A 289 -1.23 0.46 4.61
N ALA A 290 -2.11 1.02 3.77
CA ALA A 290 -3.44 0.47 3.57
C ALA A 290 -3.42 -0.97 3.01
N LEU A 291 -2.56 -1.27 2.03
CA LEU A 291 -2.43 -2.62 1.46
C LEU A 291 -1.93 -3.64 2.49
N ILE A 292 -0.99 -3.26 3.35
CA ILE A 292 -0.49 -4.13 4.42
C ILE A 292 -1.60 -4.39 5.44
N ARG A 293 -2.34 -3.36 5.87
CA ARG A 293 -3.47 -3.51 6.80
C ARG A 293 -4.55 -4.43 6.21
N MET A 294 -4.94 -4.18 4.95
CA MET A 294 -5.88 -5.07 4.26
C MET A 294 -5.37 -6.51 4.18
N LEU A 295 -4.07 -6.72 3.98
CA LEU A 295 -3.48 -8.06 3.93
C LEU A 295 -3.48 -8.74 5.31
N ASP A 296 -3.15 -8.02 6.38
CA ASP A 296 -3.21 -8.52 7.76
C ASP A 296 -4.65 -8.94 8.14
N ASP A 297 -5.64 -8.19 7.68
CA ASP A 297 -7.06 -8.49 7.90
C ASP A 297 -7.62 -9.55 6.92
N THR A 298 -6.86 -9.91 5.88
CA THR A 298 -7.31 -10.86 4.85
C THR A 298 -7.08 -12.30 5.31
N GLY A 299 -8.19 -13.03 5.51
CA GLY A 299 -8.18 -14.48 5.69
C GLY A 299 -7.84 -15.27 4.41
N PRO A 300 -8.17 -16.57 4.35
CA PRO A 300 -7.85 -17.43 3.20
C PRO A 300 -8.75 -17.18 1.96
N ASP A 301 -8.85 -15.94 1.49
CA ASP A 301 -9.57 -15.56 0.27
C ASP A 301 -8.60 -15.48 -0.92
N ALA A 302 -8.61 -16.52 -1.76
CA ALA A 302 -7.70 -16.61 -2.91
C ALA A 302 -7.92 -15.52 -3.97
N ARG A 303 -9.11 -14.91 -4.07
CA ARG A 303 -9.34 -13.81 -5.01
C ARG A 303 -8.72 -12.53 -4.46
N ARG A 304 -9.00 -12.22 -3.19
CA ARG A 304 -8.50 -11.02 -2.52
C ARG A 304 -6.97 -11.05 -2.37
N LEU A 305 -6.39 -12.20 -2.01
CA LEU A 305 -4.93 -12.38 -1.92
C LEU A 305 -4.22 -12.14 -3.26
N ARG A 306 -4.80 -12.57 -4.39
CA ARG A 306 -4.24 -12.25 -5.72
C ARG A 306 -4.27 -10.76 -6.04
N GLU A 307 -5.36 -10.10 -5.67
CA GLU A 307 -5.52 -8.67 -5.88
C GLU A 307 -4.52 -7.87 -5.02
N LEU A 308 -4.35 -8.26 -3.75
CA LEU A 308 -3.32 -7.72 -2.85
C LEU A 308 -1.91 -7.95 -3.37
N SER A 309 -1.58 -9.18 -3.77
CA SER A 309 -0.27 -9.55 -4.35
C SER A 309 0.09 -8.64 -5.52
N ARG A 310 -0.85 -8.42 -6.45
CA ARG A 310 -0.66 -7.51 -7.60
C ARG A 310 -0.52 -6.06 -7.17
N ALA A 311 -1.43 -5.56 -6.32
CA ALA A 311 -1.40 -4.17 -5.89
C ALA A 311 -0.13 -3.81 -5.10
N LEU A 312 0.37 -4.74 -4.28
CA LEU A 312 1.66 -4.62 -3.57
C LEU A 312 2.84 -4.68 -4.56
N GLU A 313 2.79 -5.56 -5.56
CA GLU A 313 3.81 -5.60 -6.62
C GLU A 313 3.84 -4.30 -7.44
N ASP A 314 2.67 -3.73 -7.75
CA ASP A 314 2.53 -2.50 -8.54
C ASP A 314 3.14 -1.28 -7.83
N ILE A 315 3.14 -1.26 -6.49
CA ILE A 315 3.83 -0.23 -5.69
C ILE A 315 5.28 -0.58 -5.35
N GLY A 316 5.78 -1.72 -5.85
CA GLY A 316 7.15 -2.18 -5.64
C GLY A 316 7.41 -2.90 -4.32
N ASP A 317 6.37 -3.23 -3.53
CA ASP A 317 6.51 -3.98 -2.28
C ASP A 317 6.57 -5.50 -2.53
N HIS A 318 7.72 -5.96 -3.02
CA HIS A 318 7.88 -7.36 -3.38
C HIS A 318 7.85 -8.31 -2.18
N ALA A 319 8.21 -7.84 -0.98
CA ALA A 319 8.18 -8.63 0.24
C ALA A 319 6.73 -8.91 0.67
N GLN A 320 5.90 -7.87 0.72
CA GLN A 320 4.49 -8.02 1.06
C GLN A 320 3.70 -8.72 -0.06
N ALA A 321 4.04 -8.45 -1.33
CA ALA A 321 3.45 -9.19 -2.45
C ALA A 321 3.74 -10.69 -2.35
N ALA A 322 4.99 -11.08 -2.04
CA ALA A 322 5.33 -12.49 -1.80
C ALA A 322 4.56 -13.08 -0.62
N ARG A 323 4.36 -12.32 0.46
CA ARG A 323 3.52 -12.73 1.60
C ARG A 323 2.07 -12.99 1.18
N ALA A 324 1.45 -12.11 0.40
CA ALA A 324 0.11 -12.31 -0.13
C ALA A 324 0.02 -13.50 -1.10
N GLN A 325 1.10 -13.75 -1.85
CA GLN A 325 1.17 -14.79 -2.86
C GLN A 325 1.34 -16.20 -2.26
N ALA A 326 2.10 -16.36 -1.18
CA ALA A 326 2.48 -17.66 -0.65
C ALA A 326 1.29 -18.57 -0.25
N PRO A 327 0.24 -18.08 0.42
CA PRO A 327 -0.92 -18.90 0.78
C PRO A 327 -1.68 -19.45 -0.43
N LEU A 328 -1.63 -18.76 -1.58
CA LEU A 328 -2.35 -19.17 -2.79
C LEU A 328 -1.96 -20.57 -3.25
N LEU A 329 -0.72 -21.01 -2.99
CA LEU A 329 -0.23 -22.35 -3.37
C LEU A 329 -1.07 -23.47 -2.77
N SER A 330 -1.57 -23.28 -1.56
CA SER A 330 -2.37 -24.26 -0.82
C SER A 330 -3.87 -24.11 -1.11
N LEU A 331 -4.29 -22.98 -1.69
CA LEU A 331 -5.70 -22.67 -1.98
C LEU A 331 -6.12 -23.04 -3.40
N GLN A 332 -5.20 -23.50 -4.26
CA GLN A 332 -5.52 -23.85 -5.65
C GLN A 332 -5.83 -25.33 -5.83
N ASP A 333 -6.95 -25.61 -6.50
CA ASP A 333 -7.40 -26.98 -6.77
C ASP A 333 -6.65 -27.61 -7.94
N THR A 334 -6.32 -26.82 -8.98
CA THR A 334 -5.71 -27.37 -10.21
C THR A 334 -4.18 -27.31 -10.19
N ALA A 335 -3.55 -28.27 -10.87
CA ALA A 335 -2.11 -28.28 -11.07
C ALA A 335 -1.62 -27.07 -11.89
N SER A 336 -2.44 -26.60 -12.83
CA SER A 336 -2.15 -25.41 -13.65
C SER A 336 -2.12 -24.13 -12.81
N ASP A 337 -3.10 -23.96 -11.91
CA ASP A 337 -3.16 -22.79 -11.04
C ASP A 337 -2.01 -22.83 -10.04
N ARG A 338 -1.74 -23.98 -9.39
CA ARG A 338 -0.58 -24.13 -8.51
C ARG A 338 0.74 -23.79 -9.20
N ALA A 339 0.93 -24.24 -10.45
CA ALA A 339 2.12 -23.90 -11.23
C ALA A 339 2.23 -22.39 -11.52
N SER A 340 1.10 -21.75 -11.83
CA SER A 340 1.03 -20.32 -12.11
C SER A 340 1.34 -19.49 -10.86
N GLU A 341 0.71 -19.82 -9.73
CA GLU A 341 0.94 -19.13 -8.46
C GLU A 341 2.36 -19.35 -7.94
N ALA A 342 2.95 -20.54 -8.13
CA ALA A 342 4.33 -20.83 -7.76
C ALA A 342 5.35 -20.07 -8.63
N TYR A 343 5.05 -19.90 -9.92
CA TYR A 343 5.86 -19.05 -10.80
C TYR A 343 5.82 -17.57 -10.35
N VAL A 344 4.63 -17.04 -10.04
CA VAL A 344 4.51 -15.65 -9.56
C VAL A 344 5.27 -15.48 -8.24
N LEU A 345 5.13 -16.43 -7.31
CA LEU A 345 5.90 -16.38 -6.05
C LEU A 345 7.41 -16.37 -6.30
N ALA A 346 7.91 -17.22 -7.20
CA ALA A 346 9.34 -17.24 -7.52
C ALA A 346 9.85 -15.89 -8.03
N ARG A 347 9.08 -15.24 -8.91
CA ARG A 347 9.39 -13.91 -9.43
C ARG A 347 9.45 -12.86 -8.32
N LEU A 348 8.46 -12.88 -7.42
CA LEU A 348 8.39 -11.94 -6.30
C LEU A 348 9.55 -12.14 -5.32
N GLU A 349 9.86 -13.38 -4.94
CA GLU A 349 10.98 -13.70 -4.05
C GLU A 349 12.32 -13.28 -4.66
N ARG A 350 12.52 -13.49 -5.97
CA ARG A 350 13.72 -13.00 -6.67
C ARG A 350 13.81 -11.48 -6.66
N ARG A 351 12.70 -10.78 -6.94
CA ARG A 351 12.67 -9.31 -6.93
C ARG A 351 12.87 -8.71 -5.54
N LYS A 352 12.42 -9.42 -4.49
CA LYS A 352 12.72 -9.12 -3.08
C LYS A 352 14.20 -9.38 -2.74
N GLY A 353 14.87 -10.26 -3.47
CA GLY A 353 16.29 -10.61 -3.28
C GLY A 353 16.52 -11.96 -2.58
N ASP A 354 15.48 -12.70 -2.22
CA ASP A 354 15.60 -14.05 -1.64
C ASP A 354 15.69 -15.11 -2.75
N LEU A 355 16.91 -15.27 -3.29
CA LEU A 355 17.18 -16.18 -4.39
C LEU A 355 16.91 -17.65 -4.02
N ALA A 356 17.10 -18.01 -2.76
CA ALA A 356 16.85 -19.35 -2.26
C ALA A 356 15.34 -19.65 -2.21
N ALA A 357 14.53 -18.71 -1.71
CA ALA A 357 13.07 -18.82 -1.75
C ALA A 357 12.54 -18.87 -3.19
N ALA A 358 13.09 -18.05 -4.09
CA ALA A 358 12.74 -18.10 -5.51
C ALA A 358 13.01 -19.49 -6.12
N GLY A 359 14.16 -20.10 -5.81
CA GLY A 359 14.51 -21.45 -6.24
C GLY A 359 13.53 -22.52 -5.77
N ARG A 360 13.14 -22.47 -4.48
CA ARG A 360 12.12 -23.37 -3.90
C ARG A 360 10.75 -23.18 -4.56
N ALA A 361 10.35 -21.95 -4.83
CA ALA A 361 9.08 -21.66 -5.53
C ALA A 361 9.10 -22.19 -6.98
N LEU A 362 10.21 -22.03 -7.71
CA LEU A 362 10.36 -22.62 -9.05
C LEU A 362 10.34 -24.15 -9.03
N GLU A 363 10.90 -24.78 -8.00
CA GLU A 363 10.79 -26.23 -7.84
C GLU A 363 9.33 -26.67 -7.72
N ARG A 364 8.53 -25.98 -6.90
CA ARG A 364 7.10 -26.22 -6.80
C ARG A 364 6.38 -26.01 -8.13
N ALA A 365 6.74 -24.98 -8.89
CA ALA A 365 6.17 -24.74 -10.22
C ALA A 365 6.47 -25.91 -11.17
N ARG A 366 7.72 -26.40 -11.21
CA ARG A 366 8.11 -27.56 -12.03
C ARG A 366 7.40 -28.85 -11.62
N ALA A 367 7.28 -29.08 -10.30
CA ALA A 367 6.57 -30.23 -9.77
C ALA A 367 5.08 -30.19 -10.15
N ALA A 368 4.44 -29.02 -10.05
CA ALA A 368 3.03 -28.84 -10.39
C ALA A 368 2.75 -29.08 -11.89
N VAL A 369 3.65 -28.70 -12.80
CA VAL A 369 3.50 -29.04 -14.23
C VAL A 369 3.83 -30.51 -14.57
N GLY A 370 4.18 -31.32 -13.57
CA GLY A 370 4.52 -32.74 -13.75
C GLY A 370 5.87 -32.98 -14.40
N GLN A 371 6.81 -32.02 -14.33
CA GLN A 371 8.14 -32.20 -14.92
C GLN A 371 8.90 -33.31 -14.18
N GLY A 372 9.21 -34.41 -14.91
CA GLY A 372 9.84 -35.60 -14.34
C GLY A 372 8.85 -36.67 -13.86
N SER A 373 7.53 -36.43 -13.96
CA SER A 373 6.51 -37.46 -13.71
C SER A 373 6.28 -38.32 -14.97
N PRO A 374 6.25 -39.66 -14.86
CA PRO A 374 5.90 -40.55 -15.96
C PRO A 374 4.42 -40.48 -16.34
N ALA A 375 3.56 -39.92 -15.48
CA ALA A 375 2.14 -39.72 -15.70
C ALA A 375 1.75 -38.29 -15.26
N PRO A 376 1.93 -37.27 -16.12
CA PRO A 376 1.48 -35.92 -15.81
C PRO A 376 -0.05 -35.89 -15.76
N ASP A 377 -0.60 -35.00 -14.93
CA ASP A 377 -2.03 -34.74 -14.86
C ASP A 377 -2.57 -34.38 -16.26
N ALA A 378 -3.76 -34.88 -16.61
CA ALA A 378 -4.35 -34.71 -17.94
C ALA A 378 -4.51 -33.23 -18.29
N ASP A 379 -4.82 -32.40 -17.30
CA ASP A 379 -4.94 -30.93 -17.44
C ASP A 379 -3.60 -30.25 -17.77
N MET A 380 -2.48 -30.89 -17.45
CA MET A 380 -1.12 -30.41 -17.72
C MET A 380 -0.48 -31.08 -18.94
N ALA A 381 -1.21 -31.94 -19.64
CA ALA A 381 -0.80 -32.44 -20.95
C ALA A 381 -0.55 -31.25 -21.90
N GLY A 382 0.72 -31.05 -22.30
CA GLY A 382 1.10 -29.96 -23.19
C GLY A 382 1.44 -28.63 -22.51
N TRP A 383 1.70 -28.58 -21.20
CA TRP A 383 2.17 -27.36 -20.50
C TRP A 383 3.34 -26.66 -21.22
N HIS A 384 4.22 -27.45 -21.83
CA HIS A 384 5.39 -27.00 -22.60
C HIS A 384 5.02 -26.24 -23.89
N ARG A 385 3.80 -26.41 -24.41
CA ARG A 385 3.23 -25.65 -25.54
C ARG A 385 2.40 -24.45 -25.10
N ARG A 386 2.06 -24.34 -23.81
CA ARG A 386 1.32 -23.21 -23.23
C ARG A 386 2.30 -22.10 -22.79
N GLY A 387 1.77 -20.89 -22.56
CA GLY A 387 2.56 -19.75 -22.09
C GLY A 387 3.33 -20.03 -20.78
N ILE A 388 2.78 -20.88 -19.90
CA ILE A 388 3.37 -21.19 -18.60
C ILE A 388 4.76 -21.84 -18.69
N GLY A 389 5.00 -22.72 -19.67
CA GLY A 389 6.32 -23.32 -19.86
C GLY A 389 7.39 -22.27 -20.19
N ARG A 390 7.03 -21.26 -21.01
CA ARG A 390 7.90 -20.11 -21.30
C ARG A 390 8.20 -19.34 -20.02
N LEU A 391 7.17 -18.99 -19.25
CA LEU A 391 7.29 -18.17 -18.03
C LEU A 391 8.18 -18.83 -16.97
N ILE A 392 8.00 -20.13 -16.70
CA ILE A 392 8.85 -20.88 -15.76
C ILE A 392 10.31 -20.92 -16.25
N THR A 393 10.52 -21.12 -17.55
CA THR A 393 11.87 -21.17 -18.14
C THR A 393 12.56 -19.81 -18.08
N GLU A 394 11.83 -18.74 -18.40
CA GLU A 394 12.31 -17.36 -18.33
C GLU A 394 12.77 -17.02 -16.91
N GLU A 395 11.95 -17.33 -15.90
CA GLU A 395 12.27 -17.05 -14.50
C GLU A 395 13.47 -17.86 -14.00
N HIS A 396 13.67 -19.09 -14.49
CA HIS A 396 14.89 -19.85 -14.24
C HIS A 396 16.14 -19.14 -14.77
N LEU A 397 16.07 -18.56 -15.97
CA LEU A 397 17.20 -17.84 -16.57
C LEU A 397 17.48 -16.52 -15.83
N GLU A 398 16.43 -15.79 -15.45
CA GLU A 398 16.54 -14.58 -14.63
C GLU A 398 17.14 -14.89 -13.25
N LEU A 399 16.73 -15.98 -12.60
CA LEU A 399 17.30 -16.42 -11.34
C LEU A 399 18.78 -16.82 -11.47
N THR A 400 19.16 -17.48 -12.56
CA THR A 400 20.58 -17.75 -12.88
C THR A 400 21.38 -16.44 -12.99
N LEU A 401 20.85 -15.44 -13.68
CA LEU A 401 21.51 -14.14 -13.81
C LEU A 401 21.64 -13.41 -12.47
N ALA A 402 20.61 -13.46 -11.64
CA ALA A 402 20.64 -12.86 -10.31
C ALA A 402 21.66 -13.56 -9.38
N ALA A 403 21.65 -14.91 -9.36
CA ALA A 403 22.58 -15.73 -8.59
C ALA A 403 24.03 -15.50 -9.03
N ALA A 404 24.26 -15.43 -10.33
CA ALA A 404 25.53 -14.96 -10.86
C ALA A 404 25.80 -13.56 -10.32
N GLY A 405 24.96 -12.55 -10.55
CA GLY A 405 25.16 -11.17 -10.08
C GLY A 405 25.71 -11.04 -8.65
N VAL A 406 25.17 -11.80 -7.69
CA VAL A 406 25.55 -11.73 -6.26
C VAL A 406 26.76 -12.56 -5.84
N GLY A 407 27.34 -13.41 -6.70
CA GLY A 407 28.51 -14.23 -6.32
C GLY A 407 28.27 -15.73 -6.25
N ASP A 408 27.01 -16.18 -6.25
CA ASP A 408 26.66 -17.57 -5.96
C ASP A 408 26.75 -18.47 -7.20
N ALA A 409 27.98 -18.88 -7.52
CA ALA A 409 28.28 -19.65 -8.72
C ALA A 409 27.64 -21.06 -8.72
N ASP A 410 27.55 -21.70 -7.55
CA ASP A 410 26.97 -23.04 -7.41
C ASP A 410 25.46 -23.00 -7.63
N PHE A 411 24.77 -22.05 -6.99
CA PHE A 411 23.34 -21.88 -7.20
C PHE A 411 23.01 -21.45 -8.63
N ALA A 412 23.82 -20.56 -9.22
CA ALA A 412 23.67 -20.17 -10.62
C ALA A 412 23.81 -21.36 -11.59
N ARG A 413 24.82 -22.21 -11.40
CA ARG A 413 25.03 -23.44 -12.20
C ARG A 413 23.88 -24.42 -12.05
N ALA A 414 23.45 -24.68 -10.82
CA ALA A 414 22.33 -25.59 -10.54
C ALA A 414 21.04 -25.10 -11.22
N THR A 415 20.71 -23.83 -11.04
CA THR A 415 19.52 -23.20 -11.65
C THR A 415 19.60 -23.23 -13.18
N MET A 416 20.77 -22.96 -13.77
CA MET A 416 20.97 -23.00 -15.21
C MET A 416 20.78 -24.39 -15.80
N ALA A 417 21.17 -25.44 -15.07
CA ALA A 417 20.95 -26.82 -15.49
C ALA A 417 19.45 -27.15 -15.60
N HIS A 418 18.61 -26.62 -14.69
CA HIS A 418 17.16 -26.73 -14.81
C HIS A 418 16.63 -25.94 -16.02
N ALA A 419 17.10 -24.70 -16.20
CA ALA A 419 16.71 -23.86 -17.33
C ALA A 419 16.98 -24.54 -18.69
N ARG A 420 18.13 -25.22 -18.82
CA ARG A 420 18.50 -25.96 -20.03
C ARG A 420 17.55 -27.11 -20.34
N ARG A 421 17.22 -27.93 -19.33
CA ARG A 421 16.24 -29.03 -19.50
C ARG A 421 14.87 -28.50 -19.93
N LEU A 422 14.47 -27.34 -19.41
CA LEU A 422 13.21 -26.69 -19.77
C LEU A 422 13.24 -26.16 -21.22
N LEU A 423 14.32 -25.50 -21.63
CA LEU A 423 14.51 -25.02 -23.01
C LEU A 423 14.43 -26.15 -24.04
N ASP A 424 14.93 -27.34 -23.71
CA ASP A 424 14.86 -28.52 -24.56
C ASP A 424 13.44 -29.11 -24.65
N THR A 425 12.54 -28.74 -23.72
CA THR A 425 11.18 -29.29 -23.59
C THR A 425 10.09 -28.35 -24.14
N ILE A 426 10.25 -27.03 -23.97
CA ILE A 426 9.23 -26.04 -24.38
C ILE A 426 9.10 -25.93 -25.90
N GLY A 427 7.97 -25.40 -26.36
CA GLY A 427 7.72 -25.15 -27.78
C GLY A 427 8.81 -24.28 -28.43
N LYS A 428 9.15 -24.58 -29.70
CA LYS A 428 10.24 -23.94 -30.44
C LYS A 428 10.15 -22.40 -30.47
N GLU A 429 8.96 -21.85 -30.66
CA GLU A 429 8.75 -20.39 -30.66
C GLU A 429 9.02 -19.78 -29.27
N SER A 430 8.63 -20.46 -28.19
CA SER A 430 8.95 -20.03 -26.82
C SER A 430 10.45 -20.10 -26.54
N ALA A 431 11.13 -21.17 -26.94
CA ALA A 431 12.59 -21.28 -26.81
C ALA A 431 13.32 -20.21 -27.62
N LYS A 432 12.84 -19.91 -28.83
CA LYS A 432 13.37 -18.85 -29.70
C LYS A 432 13.22 -17.47 -29.05
N ALA A 433 12.06 -17.18 -28.46
CA ALA A 433 11.82 -15.93 -27.74
C ALA A 433 12.78 -15.73 -26.55
N LEU A 434 13.21 -16.82 -25.89
CA LEU A 434 14.14 -16.79 -24.76
C LEU A 434 15.63 -16.89 -25.15
N SER A 435 15.96 -16.94 -26.44
CA SER A 435 17.33 -17.21 -26.91
C SER A 435 18.37 -16.18 -26.46
N ALA A 436 18.03 -14.90 -26.46
CA ALA A 436 18.90 -13.82 -25.99
C ALA A 436 19.16 -13.93 -24.48
N LEU A 437 18.11 -14.15 -23.70
CA LEU A 437 18.19 -14.33 -22.24
C LEU A 437 19.00 -15.58 -21.88
N SER A 438 18.75 -16.70 -22.59
CA SER A 438 19.49 -17.94 -22.43
C SER A 438 20.98 -17.77 -22.70
N THR A 439 21.34 -17.03 -23.76
CA THR A 439 22.74 -16.73 -24.08
C THR A 439 23.39 -15.93 -22.96
N ARG A 440 22.75 -14.87 -22.47
CA ARG A 440 23.26 -14.07 -21.34
C ARG A 440 23.48 -14.92 -20.08
N ALA A 441 22.50 -15.74 -19.71
CA ALA A 441 22.61 -16.62 -18.54
C ALA A 441 23.76 -17.64 -18.67
N LYS A 442 23.96 -18.23 -19.86
CA LYS A 442 25.09 -19.12 -20.15
C LYS A 442 26.44 -18.44 -19.92
N TRP A 443 26.60 -17.22 -20.45
CA TRP A 443 27.84 -16.45 -20.29
C TRP A 443 28.10 -16.06 -18.84
N ALA A 444 27.06 -15.68 -18.09
CA ALA A 444 27.18 -15.32 -16.69
C ALA A 444 27.70 -16.47 -15.81
N VAL A 445 27.33 -17.71 -16.15
CA VAL A 445 27.79 -18.91 -15.44
C VAL A 445 29.18 -19.36 -15.91
N ALA A 446 29.52 -19.15 -17.19
CA ALA A 446 30.82 -19.57 -17.76
C ALA A 446 31.97 -18.60 -17.46
N GLY A 447 31.67 -17.32 -17.22
CA GLY A 447 32.66 -16.28 -16.92
C GLY A 447 33.12 -16.21 -15.46
N ARG A 448 32.91 -17.27 -14.67
CA ARG A 448 33.18 -17.32 -13.23
C ARG A 448 33.89 -18.57 -12.79
#